data_AF-A0A7Y5RRB2-F1
#
_entry.id   AF-A0A7Y5RRB2-F1
#
_cell.length_a   1.000
_cell.length_b   1.000
_cell.length_c   1.000
_cell.angle_alpha   90.00
_cell.angle_beta   90.00
_cell.angle_gamma   90.00
#
_symmetry.space_group_name_H-M   'P 1'
#
loop_
_entity.id
_entity.type
_entity.pdbx_description
1 polymer ?
#
loop_
_entity_poly.entity_id
_entity_poly.type
_entity_poly.pdbx_seq_one_letter_code
_entity_poly.pdbx_strand_id
1 'polypeptide(L)'
;MGRIFGDGSTDYEKYVRSADLYRLTRDKEQWMNEDENLFQVTHMSMELWLSTVIQHVDQGVVWMNENKPLQAARMLKRGADIVDFLISSLRFLEQMSPWNYHQIRVNLGRGSGQQSPTFSHLLEIGKPVLAAYEALLKRRGLTVDDIQQNPVTHDDLYQLTSAMMTYDENFMRWRYAHFQLVKRIIGDKVLSLKGVPATALQDGTERKLFPELWECISRTTEVYNARHGAPGNSGYIIPKPKK
;
A
#
# COMPACT_ATOMS: atom_id res chain seq x y z
N MET A 1 -27.42 -15.63 -6.28
CA MET A 1 -26.10 -16.11 -6.71
C MET A 1 -25.77 -15.46 -8.03
N GLY A 2 -24.73 -14.61 -8.06
CA GLY A 2 -24.42 -13.75 -9.19
C GLY A 2 -24.42 -14.43 -10.55
N ARG A 3 -24.69 -13.65 -11.61
CA ARG A 3 -24.81 -14.14 -12.98
C ARG A 3 -23.55 -14.89 -13.43
N ILE A 4 -23.71 -16.16 -13.78
CA ILE A 4 -22.64 -17.01 -14.31
C ILE A 4 -22.46 -16.73 -15.80
N PHE A 5 -21.21 -16.61 -16.23
CA PHE A 5 -20.82 -16.54 -17.63
C PHE A 5 -20.02 -17.80 -17.99
N GLY A 6 -20.26 -18.34 -19.19
CA GLY A 6 -19.63 -19.59 -19.64
C GLY A 6 -20.31 -20.86 -19.07
N ASP A 7 -19.89 -22.01 -19.58
CA ASP A 7 -20.41 -23.33 -19.19
C ASP A 7 -19.43 -24.13 -18.33
N GLY A 8 -18.25 -23.57 -18.02
CA GLY A 8 -17.20 -24.20 -17.23
C GLY A 8 -16.43 -25.30 -17.95
N SER A 9 -16.60 -25.44 -19.27
CA SER A 9 -15.98 -26.53 -20.04
C SER A 9 -14.51 -26.27 -20.34
N THR A 10 -14.09 -25.00 -20.47
CA THR A 10 -12.73 -24.65 -20.90
C THR A 10 -11.70 -24.75 -19.78
N ASP A 11 -10.45 -25.00 -20.15
CA ASP A 11 -9.34 -25.02 -19.19
C ASP A 11 -9.10 -23.65 -18.55
N TYR A 12 -9.41 -22.56 -19.27
CA TYR A 12 -9.37 -21.21 -18.73
C TYR A 12 -10.34 -21.06 -17.56
N GLU A 13 -11.63 -21.40 -17.76
CA GLU A 13 -12.67 -21.29 -16.73
C GLU A 13 -12.35 -22.12 -15.49
N LYS A 14 -11.79 -23.33 -15.69
CA LYS A 14 -11.35 -24.20 -14.61
C LYS A 14 -10.15 -23.61 -13.85
N TYR A 15 -9.15 -23.09 -14.55
CA TYR A 15 -7.93 -22.54 -13.96
C TYR A 15 -8.22 -21.28 -13.14
N VAL A 16 -8.94 -20.30 -13.70
CA VAL A 16 -9.27 -19.04 -13.00
C VAL A 16 -10.47 -19.19 -12.05
N ARG A 17 -11.13 -20.35 -12.08
CA ARG A 17 -12.33 -20.66 -11.28
C ARG A 17 -13.44 -19.63 -11.49
N SER A 18 -13.69 -19.27 -12.75
CA SER A 18 -14.60 -18.17 -13.13
C SER A 18 -16.01 -18.35 -12.54
N ALA A 19 -16.55 -19.57 -12.58
CA ALA A 19 -17.85 -19.88 -12.02
C ALA A 19 -17.93 -19.58 -10.51
N ASP A 20 -16.87 -19.87 -9.74
CA ASP A 20 -16.80 -19.53 -8.31
C ASP A 20 -16.72 -18.02 -8.12
N LEU A 21 -15.91 -17.32 -8.92
CA LEU A 21 -15.79 -15.86 -8.85
C LEU A 21 -17.14 -15.16 -9.06
N TYR A 22 -17.92 -15.58 -10.06
CA TYR A 22 -19.24 -15.01 -10.33
C TYR A 22 -20.24 -15.27 -9.21
N ARG A 23 -20.10 -16.39 -8.49
CA ARG A 23 -20.99 -16.76 -7.39
C ARG A 23 -20.76 -15.96 -6.12
N LEU A 24 -19.60 -15.32 -5.98
CA LEU A 24 -19.27 -14.50 -4.81
C LEU A 24 -20.04 -13.17 -4.79
N THR A 25 -20.57 -12.72 -5.94
CA THR A 25 -21.38 -11.50 -6.01
C THR A 25 -22.87 -11.76 -5.76
N ARG A 26 -23.56 -10.73 -5.28
CA ARG A 26 -25.01 -10.76 -5.01
C ARG A 26 -25.84 -10.67 -6.29
N ASP A 27 -27.06 -11.19 -6.25
CA ASP A 27 -28.02 -11.02 -7.35
C ASP A 27 -28.47 -9.56 -7.47
N LYS A 28 -28.85 -9.14 -8.68
CA LYS A 28 -29.32 -7.78 -8.93
C LYS A 28 -30.50 -7.40 -8.04
N GLU A 29 -31.39 -8.36 -7.78
CA GLU A 29 -32.58 -8.19 -6.93
C GLU A 29 -32.23 -8.02 -5.45
N GLN A 30 -30.99 -8.35 -5.05
CA GLN A 30 -30.49 -8.21 -3.67
C GLN A 30 -29.70 -6.91 -3.45
N TRP A 31 -29.39 -6.17 -4.52
CA TRP A 31 -28.64 -4.92 -4.40
C TRP A 31 -29.54 -3.82 -3.83
N MET A 32 -28.96 -2.95 -3.01
CA MET A 32 -29.58 -1.72 -2.51
C MET A 32 -29.78 -0.72 -3.66
N ASN A 33 -28.85 -0.69 -4.61
CA ASN A 33 -28.91 0.05 -5.86
C ASN A 33 -27.86 -0.48 -6.86
N GLU A 34 -27.83 0.09 -8.06
CA GLU A 34 -26.93 -0.35 -9.14
C GLU A 34 -25.43 -0.21 -8.83
N ASP A 35 -25.04 0.64 -7.88
CA ASP A 35 -23.63 0.84 -7.51
C ASP A 35 -23.09 -0.26 -6.56
N GLU A 36 -23.95 -1.07 -5.92
CA GLU A 36 -23.51 -2.06 -4.91
C GLU A 36 -22.60 -3.13 -5.51
N ASN A 37 -22.88 -3.58 -6.74
CA ASN A 37 -22.02 -4.56 -7.40
C ASN A 37 -20.62 -3.99 -7.68
N LEU A 38 -20.54 -2.75 -8.15
CA LEU A 38 -19.26 -2.07 -8.38
C LEU A 38 -18.48 -1.91 -7.08
N PHE A 39 -19.17 -1.52 -6.01
CA PHE A 39 -18.61 -1.46 -4.66
C PHE A 39 -18.03 -2.80 -4.23
N GLN A 40 -18.82 -3.88 -4.32
CA GLN A 40 -18.42 -5.22 -3.88
C GLN A 40 -17.22 -5.75 -4.68
N VAL A 41 -17.32 -5.72 -6.02
CA VAL A 41 -16.27 -6.25 -6.92
C VAL A 41 -14.97 -5.49 -6.76
N THR A 42 -15.01 -4.17 -6.57
CA THR A 42 -13.80 -3.36 -6.32
C THR A 42 -13.08 -3.84 -5.06
N HIS A 43 -13.79 -4.02 -3.95
CA HIS A 43 -13.18 -4.46 -2.69
C HIS A 43 -12.69 -5.91 -2.76
N MET A 44 -13.46 -6.83 -3.37
CA MET A 44 -13.01 -8.21 -3.57
C MET A 44 -11.74 -8.29 -4.43
N SER A 45 -11.68 -7.49 -5.50
CA SER A 45 -10.49 -7.41 -6.35
C SER A 45 -9.29 -6.85 -5.59
N MET A 46 -9.50 -5.82 -4.76
CA MET A 46 -8.46 -5.29 -3.88
C MET A 46 -7.94 -6.35 -2.91
N GLU A 47 -8.79 -7.11 -2.22
CA GLU A 47 -8.34 -8.18 -1.30
C GLU A 47 -7.43 -9.21 -2.00
N LEU A 48 -7.76 -9.60 -3.24
CA LEU A 48 -6.92 -10.52 -4.03
C LEU A 48 -5.56 -9.91 -4.39
N TRP A 49 -5.55 -8.65 -4.84
CA TRP A 49 -4.31 -7.94 -5.16
C TRP A 49 -3.45 -7.66 -3.93
N LEU A 50 -4.05 -7.25 -2.81
CA LEU A 50 -3.35 -7.04 -1.54
C LEU A 50 -2.76 -8.35 -1.01
N SER A 51 -3.46 -9.48 -1.13
CA SER A 51 -2.90 -10.80 -0.82
C SER A 51 -1.66 -11.12 -1.69
N THR A 52 -1.71 -10.78 -2.98
CA THR A 52 -0.57 -10.93 -3.89
C THR A 52 0.61 -10.02 -3.50
N VAL A 53 0.34 -8.77 -3.09
CA VAL A 53 1.36 -7.86 -2.56
C VAL A 53 2.06 -8.48 -1.35
N ILE A 54 1.29 -9.02 -0.39
CA ILE A 54 1.84 -9.67 0.81
C ILE A 54 2.78 -10.82 0.42
N GLN A 55 2.35 -11.71 -0.47
CA GLN A 55 3.18 -12.82 -0.94
C GLN A 55 4.49 -12.36 -1.58
N HIS A 56 4.46 -11.28 -2.37
CA HIS A 56 5.68 -10.71 -2.95
C HIS A 56 6.59 -10.11 -1.88
N VAL A 57 6.07 -9.30 -0.96
CA VAL A 57 6.86 -8.68 0.10
C VAL A 57 7.48 -9.74 1.01
N ASP A 58 6.73 -10.76 1.41
CA ASP A 58 7.22 -11.91 2.19
C ASP A 58 8.32 -12.68 1.45
N GLN A 59 8.15 -12.90 0.14
CA GLN A 59 9.21 -13.51 -0.68
C GLN A 59 10.45 -12.61 -0.77
N GLY A 60 10.27 -11.28 -0.75
CA GLY A 60 11.36 -10.32 -0.64
C GLY A 60 12.16 -10.48 0.65
N VAL A 61 11.49 -10.71 1.78
CA VAL A 61 12.12 -11.02 3.08
C VAL A 61 12.99 -12.28 2.98
N VAL A 62 12.47 -13.35 2.35
CA VAL A 62 13.24 -14.58 2.12
C VAL A 62 14.51 -14.29 1.31
N TRP A 63 14.40 -13.53 0.21
CA TRP A 63 15.56 -13.17 -0.60
C TRP A 63 16.57 -12.28 0.13
N MET A 64 16.13 -11.37 0.99
CA MET A 64 17.03 -10.60 1.86
C MET A 64 17.79 -11.51 2.81
N ASN A 65 17.12 -12.48 3.44
CA ASN A 65 17.76 -13.44 4.34
C ASN A 65 18.77 -14.34 3.63
N GLU A 66 18.52 -14.68 2.37
CA GLU A 66 19.44 -15.44 1.51
C GLU A 66 20.54 -14.59 0.85
N ASN A 67 20.68 -13.32 1.22
CA ASN A 67 21.69 -12.41 0.67
C ASN A 67 21.54 -12.17 -0.86
N LYS A 68 20.29 -12.10 -1.34
CA LYS A 68 19.90 -11.88 -2.75
C LYS A 68 19.16 -10.54 -2.93
N PRO A 69 19.84 -9.39 -2.79
CA PRO A 69 19.20 -8.07 -2.77
C PRO A 69 18.46 -7.71 -4.05
N LEU A 70 18.98 -8.04 -5.24
CA LEU A 70 18.29 -7.76 -6.51
C LEU A 70 16.98 -8.54 -6.67
N GLN A 71 16.94 -9.79 -6.21
CA GLN A 71 15.73 -10.61 -6.21
C GLN A 71 14.71 -10.06 -5.21
N ALA A 72 15.17 -9.62 -4.03
CA ALA A 72 14.31 -8.92 -3.08
C ALA A 72 13.75 -7.63 -3.69
N ALA A 73 14.59 -6.80 -4.28
CA ALA A 73 14.22 -5.54 -4.93
C ALA A 73 13.13 -5.76 -5.99
N ARG A 74 13.27 -6.80 -6.82
CA ARG A 74 12.25 -7.20 -7.81
C ARG A 74 10.90 -7.50 -7.17
N MET A 75 10.87 -8.18 -6.03
CA MET A 75 9.61 -8.51 -5.35
C MET A 75 8.97 -7.26 -4.73
N LEU A 76 9.75 -6.42 -4.06
CA LEU A 76 9.26 -5.15 -3.48
C LEU A 76 8.72 -4.23 -4.57
N LYS A 77 9.42 -4.13 -5.72
CA LYS A 77 8.96 -3.35 -6.88
C LYS A 77 7.64 -3.87 -7.43
N ARG A 78 7.47 -5.19 -7.59
CA ARG A 78 6.19 -5.77 -8.00
C ARG A 78 5.06 -5.45 -7.02
N GLY A 79 5.33 -5.52 -5.72
CA GLY A 79 4.38 -5.08 -4.69
C GLY A 79 4.01 -3.60 -4.86
N ALA A 80 5.02 -2.75 -5.08
CA ALA A 80 4.81 -1.31 -5.26
C ALA A 80 3.99 -0.98 -6.52
N ASP A 81 4.25 -1.67 -7.64
CA ASP A 81 3.52 -1.51 -8.89
C ASP A 81 2.04 -1.92 -8.73
N ILE A 82 1.77 -3.02 -8.01
CA ILE A 82 0.39 -3.43 -7.70
C ILE A 82 -0.30 -2.39 -6.80
N VAL A 83 0.38 -1.86 -5.78
CA VAL A 83 -0.19 -0.81 -4.93
C VAL A 83 -0.51 0.46 -5.73
N ASP A 84 0.35 0.87 -6.68
CA ASP A 84 0.06 1.99 -7.58
C ASP A 84 -1.14 1.71 -8.49
N PHE A 85 -1.26 0.49 -9.02
CA PHE A 85 -2.46 0.06 -9.75
C PHE A 85 -3.73 0.16 -8.89
N LEU A 86 -3.66 -0.20 -7.60
CA LEU A 86 -4.81 -0.09 -6.70
C LEU A 86 -5.26 1.37 -6.49
N ILE A 87 -4.36 2.36 -6.60
CA ILE A 87 -4.73 3.77 -6.59
C ILE A 87 -5.66 4.07 -7.77
N SER A 88 -5.31 3.57 -8.96
CA SER A 88 -6.11 3.77 -10.17
C SER A 88 -7.49 3.10 -10.07
N SER A 89 -7.60 1.97 -9.38
CA SER A 89 -8.87 1.27 -9.17
C SER A 89 -9.89 2.07 -8.34
N LEU A 90 -9.44 3.01 -7.50
CA LEU A 90 -10.34 3.85 -6.69
C LEU A 90 -11.24 4.75 -7.56
N ARG A 91 -10.80 5.07 -8.79
CA ARG A 91 -11.56 5.90 -9.73
C ARG A 91 -12.90 5.28 -10.13
N PHE A 92 -13.04 3.96 -10.04
CA PHE A 92 -14.31 3.29 -10.29
C PHE A 92 -15.38 3.73 -9.28
N LEU A 93 -14.99 3.94 -8.02
CA LEU A 93 -15.90 4.33 -6.95
C LEU A 93 -16.14 5.85 -6.90
N GLU A 94 -15.32 6.66 -7.56
CA GLU A 94 -15.45 8.11 -7.59
C GLU A 94 -16.73 8.63 -8.29
N GLN A 95 -17.32 7.81 -9.17
CA GLN A 95 -18.55 8.14 -9.88
C GLN A 95 -19.81 7.72 -9.11
N MET A 96 -19.65 6.96 -8.03
CA MET A 96 -20.76 6.58 -7.16
C MET A 96 -21.31 7.84 -6.47
N SER A 97 -22.62 8.04 -6.54
CA SER A 97 -23.22 9.17 -5.83
C SER A 97 -23.16 8.94 -4.32
N PRO A 98 -22.88 9.97 -3.50
CA PRO A 98 -22.96 9.87 -2.05
C PRO A 98 -24.30 9.28 -1.57
N TRP A 99 -25.40 9.66 -2.22
CA TRP A 99 -26.74 9.18 -1.88
C TRP A 99 -26.89 7.66 -2.08
N ASN A 100 -26.39 7.12 -3.19
CA ASN A 100 -26.40 5.67 -3.46
C ASN A 100 -25.50 4.93 -2.47
N TYR A 101 -24.31 5.46 -2.16
CA TYR A 101 -23.44 4.86 -1.16
C TYR A 101 -24.12 4.79 0.22
N HIS A 102 -24.87 5.81 0.62
CA HIS A 102 -25.58 5.79 1.90
C HIS A 102 -26.62 4.66 2.00
N GLN A 103 -27.27 4.28 0.90
CA GLN A 103 -28.17 3.12 0.87
C GLN A 103 -27.39 1.81 1.05
N ILE A 104 -26.25 1.65 0.36
CA ILE A 104 -25.35 0.50 0.52
C ILE A 104 -24.85 0.41 1.97
N ARG A 105 -24.43 1.55 2.52
CA ARG A 105 -23.85 1.68 3.86
C ARG A 105 -24.76 1.15 4.97
N VAL A 106 -26.08 1.30 4.84
CA VAL A 106 -27.06 0.76 5.80
C VAL A 106 -26.93 -0.76 5.91
N ASN A 107 -26.72 -1.45 4.79
CA ASN A 107 -26.65 -2.91 4.72
C ASN A 107 -25.25 -3.48 5.06
N LEU A 108 -24.22 -2.64 5.14
CA LEU A 108 -22.87 -3.05 5.58
C LEU A 108 -22.80 -3.35 7.08
N GLY A 109 -23.80 -2.95 7.87
CA GLY A 109 -23.83 -3.17 9.32
C GLY A 109 -22.63 -2.55 10.02
N ARG A 110 -21.83 -3.36 10.72
CA ARG A 110 -20.57 -2.93 11.36
C ARG A 110 -19.32 -3.14 10.48
N GLY A 111 -19.51 -3.59 9.24
CA GLY A 111 -18.43 -3.86 8.29
C GLY A 111 -17.63 -2.60 8.00
N SER A 112 -16.31 -2.68 8.10
CA SER A 112 -15.40 -1.58 7.80
C SER A 112 -14.15 -2.10 7.11
N GLY A 113 -13.57 -1.32 6.20
CA GLY A 113 -12.25 -1.61 5.62
C GLY A 113 -11.15 -1.77 6.68
N GLN A 114 -11.33 -1.24 7.89
CA GLN A 114 -10.45 -1.51 9.04
C GLN A 114 -10.45 -2.97 9.50
N GLN A 115 -11.36 -3.80 8.99
CA GLN A 115 -11.42 -5.24 9.26
C GLN A 115 -10.85 -6.07 8.12
N SER A 116 -10.34 -5.42 7.05
CA SER A 116 -9.65 -6.13 5.99
C SER A 116 -8.44 -6.86 6.58
N PRO A 117 -8.36 -8.21 6.44
CA PRO A 117 -7.25 -8.98 6.95
C PRO A 117 -5.96 -8.65 6.20
N THR A 118 -6.02 -8.49 4.87
CA THR A 118 -4.85 -8.13 4.07
C THR A 118 -4.37 -6.72 4.40
N PHE A 119 -5.27 -5.74 4.53
CA PHE A 119 -4.87 -4.39 4.89
C PHE A 119 -4.25 -4.33 6.29
N SER A 120 -4.85 -5.02 7.26
CA SER A 120 -4.32 -5.12 8.63
C SER A 120 -2.92 -5.72 8.65
N HIS A 121 -2.66 -6.75 7.83
CA HIS A 121 -1.33 -7.33 7.68
C HIS A 121 -0.34 -6.35 7.04
N LEU A 122 -0.75 -5.60 6.00
CA LEU A 122 0.11 -4.60 5.33
C LEU A 122 0.52 -3.44 6.25
N LEU A 123 -0.27 -3.09 7.25
CA LEU A 123 0.13 -2.10 8.26
C LEU A 123 1.32 -2.57 9.11
N GLU A 124 1.52 -3.88 9.24
CA GLU A 124 2.54 -4.50 10.07
C GLU A 124 3.71 -5.09 9.26
N ILE A 125 3.55 -5.23 7.94
CA ILE A 125 4.53 -5.89 7.05
C ILE A 125 5.89 -5.18 7.00
N GLY A 126 5.93 -3.90 7.36
CA GLY A 126 7.18 -3.15 7.46
C GLY A 126 8.17 -3.73 8.48
N LYS A 127 7.66 -4.31 9.58
CA LYS A 127 8.49 -4.87 10.68
C LYS A 127 9.40 -6.02 10.22
N PRO A 128 8.88 -7.12 9.63
CA PRO A 128 9.74 -8.22 9.16
C PRO A 128 10.65 -7.79 8.00
N VAL A 129 10.18 -6.90 7.12
CA VAL A 129 10.98 -6.35 6.02
C VAL A 129 12.18 -5.57 6.54
N LEU A 130 11.97 -4.65 7.47
CA LEU A 130 13.04 -3.85 8.04
C LEU A 130 14.06 -4.72 8.79
N ALA A 131 13.59 -5.69 9.59
CA ALA A 131 14.48 -6.61 10.31
C ALA A 131 15.37 -7.43 9.36
N ALA A 132 14.82 -7.91 8.24
CA ALA A 132 15.58 -8.66 7.24
C ALA A 132 16.58 -7.78 6.49
N TYR A 133 16.19 -6.55 6.18
CA TYR A 133 17.05 -5.55 5.56
C TYR A 133 18.23 -5.17 6.47
N GLU A 134 17.98 -4.86 7.74
CA GLU A 134 19.02 -4.55 8.74
C GLU A 134 19.97 -5.75 8.94
N ALA A 135 19.44 -6.97 9.00
CA ALA A 135 20.27 -8.17 9.07
C ALA A 135 21.15 -8.35 7.82
N LEU A 136 20.62 -8.04 6.64
CA LEU A 136 21.37 -8.04 5.38
C LEU A 136 22.50 -7.02 5.41
N LEU A 137 22.21 -5.78 5.81
CA LEU A 137 23.22 -4.71 5.93
C LEU A 137 24.32 -5.09 6.92
N LYS A 138 23.94 -5.62 8.08
CA LYS A 138 24.88 -6.10 9.09
C LYS A 138 25.80 -7.19 8.56
N ARG A 139 25.28 -8.16 7.79
CA ARG A 139 26.12 -9.20 7.15
C ARG A 139 27.09 -8.63 6.11
N ARG A 140 26.72 -7.52 5.46
CA ARG A 140 27.56 -6.82 4.49
C ARG A 140 28.52 -5.81 5.13
N GLY A 141 28.38 -5.54 6.43
CA GLY A 141 29.19 -4.55 7.13
C GLY A 141 28.94 -3.12 6.65
N LEU A 142 27.70 -2.83 6.20
CA LEU A 142 27.30 -1.55 5.64
C LEU A 142 26.17 -0.94 6.47
N THR A 143 26.02 0.38 6.38
CA THR A 143 24.87 1.14 6.85
C THR A 143 24.01 1.61 5.68
N VAL A 144 22.80 2.09 5.96
CA VAL A 144 21.96 2.73 4.92
C VAL A 144 22.64 3.98 4.35
N ASP A 145 23.36 4.72 5.19
CA ASP A 145 24.12 5.91 4.79
C ASP A 145 25.24 5.57 3.80
N ASP A 146 25.96 4.45 4.00
CA ASP A 146 27.00 3.99 3.06
C ASP A 146 26.44 3.73 1.66
N ILE A 147 25.25 3.14 1.60
CA ILE A 147 24.54 2.81 0.35
C ILE A 147 24.11 4.09 -0.38
N GLN A 148 23.50 5.03 0.35
CA GLN A 148 23.02 6.29 -0.25
C GLN A 148 24.18 7.19 -0.71
N GLN A 149 25.29 7.19 0.02
CA GLN A 149 26.47 7.99 -0.34
C GLN A 149 27.31 7.35 -1.44
N ASN A 150 27.21 6.04 -1.68
CA ASN A 150 27.99 5.31 -2.68
C ASN A 150 27.11 4.36 -3.53
N PRO A 151 26.11 4.89 -4.25
CA PRO A 151 25.07 4.06 -4.88
C PRO A 151 25.61 3.16 -6.00
N VAL A 152 26.65 3.58 -6.72
CA VAL A 152 27.26 2.76 -7.78
C VAL A 152 28.06 1.59 -7.20
N THR A 153 28.75 1.81 -6.08
CA THR A 153 29.56 0.79 -5.41
C THR A 153 28.68 -0.29 -4.76
N HIS A 154 27.50 0.11 -4.27
CA HIS A 154 26.55 -0.76 -3.58
C HIS A 154 25.22 -0.86 -4.35
N ASP A 155 25.30 -0.98 -5.68
CA ASP A 155 24.14 -0.90 -6.58
C ASP A 155 23.02 -1.88 -6.24
N ASP A 156 23.35 -3.11 -5.86
CA ASP A 156 22.36 -4.12 -5.53
C ASP A 156 21.52 -3.75 -4.30
N LEU A 157 22.17 -3.24 -3.26
CA LEU A 157 21.54 -2.73 -2.04
C LEU A 157 20.86 -1.38 -2.28
N TYR A 158 21.42 -0.53 -3.15
CA TYR A 158 20.78 0.73 -3.53
C TYR A 158 19.44 0.47 -4.23
N GLN A 159 19.41 -0.45 -5.21
CA GLN A 159 18.17 -0.85 -5.88
C GLN A 159 17.13 -1.43 -4.90
N LEU A 160 17.57 -2.25 -3.93
CA LEU A 160 16.68 -2.73 -2.87
C LEU A 160 16.14 -1.60 -2.00
N THR A 161 17.00 -0.68 -1.58
CA THR A 161 16.62 0.49 -0.77
C THR A 161 15.61 1.35 -1.51
N SER A 162 15.87 1.66 -2.78
CA SER A 162 14.93 2.39 -3.64
C SER A 162 13.60 1.65 -3.78
N ALA A 163 13.61 0.33 -4.01
CA ALA A 163 12.37 -0.44 -4.12
C ALA A 163 11.54 -0.44 -2.82
N MET A 164 12.19 -0.51 -1.65
CA MET A 164 11.52 -0.38 -0.35
C MET A 164 10.90 1.00 -0.17
N MET A 165 11.62 2.07 -0.52
CA MET A 165 11.11 3.44 -0.46
C MET A 165 9.94 3.65 -1.43
N THR A 166 10.04 3.16 -2.68
CA THR A 166 8.94 3.23 -3.66
C THR A 166 7.69 2.49 -3.18
N TYR A 167 7.87 1.33 -2.53
CA TYR A 167 6.76 0.61 -1.93
C TYR A 167 6.07 1.42 -0.82
N ASP A 168 6.85 1.98 0.11
CA ASP A 168 6.33 2.79 1.22
C ASP A 168 5.63 4.06 0.71
N GLU A 169 6.22 4.73 -0.28
CA GLU A 169 5.63 5.88 -0.97
C GLU A 169 4.27 5.53 -1.60
N ASN A 170 4.21 4.46 -2.40
CA ASN A 170 2.97 4.05 -3.04
C ASN A 170 1.91 3.65 -2.01
N PHE A 171 2.30 3.04 -0.89
CA PHE A 171 1.37 2.72 0.19
C PHE A 171 0.85 3.97 0.92
N MET A 172 1.68 5.00 1.12
CA MET A 172 1.23 6.31 1.61
C MET A 172 0.28 6.99 0.59
N ARG A 173 0.64 6.99 -0.70
CA ARG A 173 -0.19 7.55 -1.78
C ARG A 173 -1.55 6.86 -1.86
N TRP A 174 -1.59 5.53 -1.75
CA TRP A 174 -2.85 4.78 -1.73
C TRP A 174 -3.73 5.15 -0.53
N ARG A 175 -3.16 5.22 0.69
CA ARG A 175 -3.91 5.64 1.89
C ARG A 175 -4.48 7.05 1.72
N TYR A 176 -3.70 7.95 1.14
CA TYR A 176 -4.15 9.31 0.85
C TYR A 176 -5.28 9.34 -0.19
N ALA A 177 -5.12 8.65 -1.32
CA ALA A 177 -6.15 8.58 -2.35
C ALA A 177 -7.45 7.95 -1.81
N HIS A 178 -7.34 6.90 -1.00
CA HIS A 178 -8.47 6.29 -0.32
C HIS A 178 -9.15 7.29 0.65
N PHE A 179 -8.38 8.05 1.44
CA PHE A 179 -8.95 9.10 2.29
C PHE A 179 -9.69 10.18 1.47
N GLN A 180 -9.16 10.60 0.33
CA GLN A 180 -9.84 11.56 -0.55
C GLN A 180 -11.16 10.99 -1.10
N LEU A 181 -11.19 9.72 -1.50
CA LEU A 181 -12.41 9.04 -1.91
C LEU A 181 -13.43 9.01 -0.76
N VAL A 182 -13.02 8.62 0.45
CA VAL A 182 -13.90 8.60 1.63
C VAL A 182 -14.47 9.99 1.88
N LYS A 183 -13.64 11.04 1.84
CA LYS A 183 -14.08 12.43 2.01
C LYS A 183 -15.10 12.86 0.95
N ARG A 184 -14.93 12.42 -0.30
CA ARG A 184 -15.88 12.70 -1.40
C ARG A 184 -17.23 12.00 -1.20
N ILE A 185 -17.23 10.78 -0.66
CA ILE A 185 -18.42 9.93 -0.57
C ILE A 185 -19.21 10.16 0.72
N ILE A 186 -18.54 10.34 1.87
CA ILE A 186 -19.21 10.50 3.18
C ILE A 186 -18.82 11.77 3.94
N GLY A 187 -17.89 12.59 3.42
CA GLY A 187 -17.33 13.73 4.14
C GLY A 187 -16.24 13.35 5.15
N ASP A 188 -15.60 14.36 5.75
CA ASP A 188 -14.52 14.19 6.73
C ASP A 188 -14.98 14.38 8.19
N LYS A 189 -16.18 14.92 8.42
CA LYS A 189 -16.76 15.13 9.76
C LYS A 189 -17.64 13.98 10.26
N VAL A 190 -17.72 12.88 9.51
CA VAL A 190 -18.57 11.74 9.86
C VAL A 190 -17.78 10.67 10.60
N LEU A 191 -18.50 9.88 11.40
CA LEU A 191 -17.97 8.66 11.98
C LEU A 191 -18.10 7.50 10.98
N SER A 192 -17.08 6.66 10.93
CA SER A 192 -17.14 5.36 10.27
C SER A 192 -18.17 4.44 10.94
N LEU A 193 -18.45 3.28 10.33
CA LEU A 193 -19.36 2.27 10.92
C LEU A 193 -18.85 1.70 12.27
N LYS A 194 -17.59 2.00 12.64
CA LYS A 194 -16.99 1.67 13.94
C LYS A 194 -16.88 2.86 14.91
N GLY A 195 -17.48 4.01 14.59
CA GLY A 195 -17.37 5.20 15.44
C GLY A 195 -16.03 5.93 15.35
N VAL A 196 -15.14 5.53 14.44
CA VAL A 196 -13.85 6.20 14.22
C VAL A 196 -14.07 7.42 13.31
N PRO A 197 -13.63 8.63 13.70
CA PRO A 197 -13.71 9.81 12.83
C PRO A 197 -13.01 9.58 11.50
N ALA A 198 -13.62 10.02 10.39
CA ALA A 198 -12.99 9.91 9.07
C ALA A 198 -11.63 10.62 9.00
N THR A 199 -11.43 11.68 9.80
CA THR A 199 -10.14 12.37 9.95
C THR A 199 -9.01 11.47 10.47
N ALA A 200 -9.29 10.40 11.21
CA ALA A 200 -8.25 9.47 11.66
C ALA A 200 -7.53 8.75 10.50
N LEU A 201 -8.17 8.68 9.32
CA LEU A 201 -7.54 8.16 8.10
C LEU A 201 -6.44 9.10 7.59
N GLN A 202 -6.57 10.41 7.84
CA GLN A 202 -5.58 11.42 7.45
C GLN A 202 -4.26 11.19 8.19
N ASP A 203 -4.29 10.95 9.50
CA ASP A 203 -3.08 10.64 10.28
C ASP A 203 -2.39 9.37 9.76
N GLY A 204 -3.18 8.44 9.22
CA GLY A 204 -2.68 7.23 8.60
C GLY A 204 -1.88 7.47 7.33
N THR A 205 -2.07 8.58 6.60
CA THR A 205 -1.43 8.81 5.29
C THR A 205 0.06 9.14 5.39
N GLU A 206 0.53 9.62 6.54
CA GLU A 206 1.91 10.06 6.74
C GLU A 206 2.80 9.01 7.42
N ARG A 207 2.20 7.94 7.95
CA ARG A 207 2.92 6.86 8.65
C ARG A 207 3.76 6.06 7.68
N LYS A 208 5.09 6.12 7.84
CA LYS A 208 6.08 5.38 7.05
C LYS A 208 6.25 3.97 7.61
N LEU A 209 6.35 2.99 6.73
CA LEU A 209 6.78 1.64 7.08
C LEU A 209 8.27 1.59 7.37
N PHE A 210 9.08 2.42 6.68
CA PHE A 210 10.54 2.43 6.79
C PHE A 210 11.07 3.84 7.10
N PRO A 211 10.75 4.42 8.27
CA PRO A 211 11.10 5.82 8.59
C PRO A 211 12.60 6.13 8.42
N GLU A 212 13.47 5.21 8.83
CA GLU A 212 14.93 5.34 8.73
C GLU A 212 15.42 5.55 7.29
N LEU A 213 14.78 4.94 6.29
CA LEU A 213 15.17 5.10 4.89
C LEU A 213 14.90 6.52 4.39
N TRP A 214 13.84 7.16 4.90
CA TRP A 214 13.52 8.56 4.58
C TRP A 214 14.44 9.53 5.32
N GLU A 215 14.74 9.26 6.59
CA GLU A 215 15.64 10.09 7.39
C GLU A 215 17.08 10.06 6.87
N CYS A 216 17.54 8.94 6.32
CA CYS A 216 18.87 8.83 5.72
C CYS A 216 19.11 9.83 4.56
N ILE A 217 18.07 10.20 3.81
CA ILE A 217 18.18 11.17 2.71
C ILE A 217 18.56 12.56 3.26
N SER A 218 17.99 12.93 4.40
CA SER A 218 18.33 14.16 5.11
C SER A 218 19.80 14.18 5.51
N ARG A 219 20.28 13.10 6.13
CA ARG A 219 21.69 12.96 6.53
C ARG A 219 22.64 12.94 5.33
N THR A 220 22.24 12.31 4.23
CA THR A 220 23.01 12.31 2.98
C THR A 220 23.19 13.73 2.45
N THR A 221 22.14 14.55 2.50
CA THR A 221 22.20 15.97 2.13
C THR A 221 23.15 16.75 3.04
N GLU A 222 23.08 16.53 4.36
CA GLU A 222 23.97 17.17 5.33
C GLU A 222 25.44 16.84 5.07
N VAL A 223 25.77 15.57 4.85
CA VAL A 223 27.13 15.12 4.54
C VAL A 223 27.63 15.74 3.25
N TYR A 224 26.79 15.80 2.21
CA TYR A 224 27.16 16.41 0.94
C TYR A 224 27.45 17.91 1.09
N ASN A 225 26.57 18.64 1.78
CA ASN A 225 26.71 20.07 2.03
C ASN A 225 27.94 20.38 2.90
N ALA A 226 28.25 19.55 3.89
CA ALA A 226 29.44 19.71 4.72
C ALA A 226 30.74 19.56 3.90
N ARG A 227 30.74 18.73 2.85
CA ARG A 227 31.91 18.50 1.98
C ARG A 227 32.07 19.55 0.87
N HIS A 228 30.97 20.07 0.32
CA HIS A 228 31.00 20.90 -0.90
C HIS A 228 30.51 22.34 -0.70
N GLY A 229 30.06 22.68 0.51
CA GLY A 229 29.33 23.91 0.80
C GLY A 229 27.85 23.79 0.45
N ALA A 230 26.99 24.36 1.27
CA ALA A 230 25.55 24.36 1.06
C ALA A 230 25.20 25.38 -0.07
N PRO A 231 24.44 25.00 -1.10
CA PRO A 231 24.04 25.93 -2.15
C PRO A 231 23.04 26.98 -1.62
N GLY A 232 23.40 28.26 -1.60
CA GLY A 232 22.52 29.36 -1.17
C GLY A 232 22.14 29.31 0.33
N ASN A 233 20.91 29.72 0.68
CA ASN A 233 20.38 29.70 2.05
C ASN A 233 19.97 28.29 2.55
N SER A 234 20.61 27.21 2.07
CA SER A 234 20.27 25.81 2.41
C SER A 234 20.78 25.38 3.79
N GLY A 235 20.54 26.20 4.81
CA GLY A 235 20.62 25.80 6.21
C GLY A 235 19.42 24.92 6.57
N TYR A 236 19.68 23.79 7.23
CA TYR A 236 18.62 22.93 7.74
C TYR A 236 17.78 23.67 8.81
N ILE A 237 16.46 23.57 8.72
CA ILE A 237 15.57 24.00 9.81
C ILE A 237 15.59 22.87 10.84
N ILE A 238 16.45 22.97 11.86
CA ILE A 238 16.33 22.10 13.04
C ILE A 238 14.98 22.44 13.67
N PRO A 239 14.01 21.50 13.75
CA PRO A 239 12.78 21.76 14.45
C PRO A 239 13.12 22.07 15.90
N LYS A 240 12.82 23.29 16.36
CA LYS A 240 12.93 23.63 17.78
C LYS A 240 12.08 22.61 18.57
N PRO A 241 12.60 22.05 19.67
CA PRO A 241 11.77 21.19 20.52
C PRO A 241 10.50 21.95 20.88
N LYS A 242 9.34 21.32 20.69
CA LYS A 242 8.05 21.88 21.12
C LYS A 242 8.19 22.17 22.61
N LYS A 243 8.01 23.45 22.98
CA LYS A 243 7.87 23.87 24.37
C LYS A 243 6.59 23.31 24.96
#